data_AF-A0A3N5AED1-F1
#
_entry.id   AF-A0A3N5AED1-F1
#
_cell.length_a   1.000
_cell.length_b   1.000
_cell.length_c   1.000
_cell.angle_alpha   90.00
_cell.angle_beta   90.00
_cell.angle_gamma   90.00
#
_symmetry.space_group_name_H-M   'P 1'
#
loop_
_entity.id
_entity.type
_entity.pdbx_description
1 polymer ?
#
loop_
_entity_poly.entity_id
_entity_poly.type
_entity_poly.pdbx_seq_one_letter_code
_entity_poly.pdbx_strand_id
1 'polypeptide(L)'
;MAGIEREPAEVRIPKGAMDAFAAALSVRTVAMRTWPDGIEWMYPVGTWEQAHLEVALVPGGEEVWLRMSTDRSSVAVWTIQQWWDFAGQLPGAPPLD
;
A
#
# COMPACT_ATOMS: atom_id res chain seq x y z
N MET A 1 5.30 -12.38 -19.58
CA MET A 1 5.21 -11.59 -18.34
C MET A 1 6.62 -11.48 -17.80
N ALA A 2 7.26 -10.32 -17.95
CA ALA A 2 8.50 -10.06 -17.23
C ALA A 2 8.08 -9.78 -15.79
N GLY A 3 8.53 -10.62 -14.85
CA GLY A 3 8.41 -10.30 -13.43
C GLY A 3 9.04 -8.94 -13.23
N ILE A 4 8.29 -8.01 -12.64
CA ILE A 4 8.86 -6.71 -12.27
C ILE A 4 9.71 -7.00 -11.04
N GLU A 5 10.96 -7.40 -11.26
CA GLU A 5 11.97 -7.39 -10.20
C GLU A 5 12.24 -5.92 -9.88
N ARG A 6 11.60 -5.40 -8.83
CA ARG A 6 12.02 -4.14 -8.21
C ARG A 6 12.98 -4.48 -7.07
N GLU A 7 14.11 -3.80 -7.01
CA GLU A 7 14.96 -3.85 -5.83
C GLU A 7 14.19 -3.26 -4.63
N PRO A 8 14.00 -4.02 -3.53
CA PRO A 8 13.33 -3.51 -2.36
C PRO A 8 14.06 -2.29 -1.80
N ALA A 9 13.31 -1.22 -1.55
CA ALA A 9 13.84 0.02 -0.99
C ALA A 9 13.26 0.29 0.41
N GLU A 10 14.05 0.91 1.29
CA GLU A 10 13.50 1.52 2.49
C GLU A 10 12.68 2.75 2.12
N VAL A 11 11.36 2.70 2.36
CA VAL A 11 10.45 3.81 2.12
C VAL A 11 10.02 4.41 3.45
N ARG A 12 10.31 5.70 3.66
CA ARG A 12 9.82 6.43 4.83
C ARG A 12 8.38 6.88 4.61
N ILE A 13 7.43 6.19 5.23
CA ILE A 13 6.01 6.53 5.16
C ILE A 13 5.64 7.45 6.33
N PRO A 14 5.22 8.71 6.08
CA PRO A 14 4.76 9.60 7.15
C PRO A 14 3.52 9.04 7.83
N LYS A 15 3.45 9.17 9.17
CA LYS A 15 2.32 8.68 9.97
C LYS A 15 0.96 9.14 9.43
N GLY A 16 0.82 10.41 9.05
CA GLY A 16 -0.45 10.94 8.53
C GLY A 16 -0.90 10.28 7.21
N ALA A 17 0.03 9.90 6.33
CA ALA A 17 -0.30 9.19 5.09
C ALA A 17 -0.75 7.75 5.39
N MET A 18 -0.13 7.11 6.39
CA MET A 18 -0.51 5.79 6.87
C MET A 18 -1.89 5.81 7.55
N ASP A 19 -2.13 6.77 8.45
CA ASP A 19 -3.40 6.92 9.17
C ASP A 19 -4.56 7.17 8.19
N ALA A 20 -4.35 8.00 7.16
CA ALA A 20 -5.35 8.25 6.12
C ALA A 20 -5.68 6.98 5.32
N PHE A 21 -4.68 6.14 5.03
CA PHE A 21 -4.89 4.86 4.36
C PHE A 21 -5.63 3.86 5.24
N ALA A 22 -5.24 3.74 6.51
CA ALA A 22 -5.93 2.90 7.48
C ALA A 22 -7.42 3.30 7.62
N ALA A 23 -7.69 4.59 7.74
CA ALA A 23 -9.05 5.12 7.77
C ALA A 23 -9.83 4.72 6.51
N ALA A 24 -9.26 4.92 5.32
CA ALA A 24 -9.89 4.55 4.06
C ALA A 24 -10.18 3.04 3.94
N LEU A 25 -9.27 2.18 4.42
CA LEU A 25 -9.50 0.74 4.47
C LEU A 25 -10.66 0.37 5.40
N SER A 26 -10.72 0.97 6.59
CA SER A 26 -11.76 0.67 7.60
C SER A 26 -13.18 0.93 7.09
N VAL A 27 -13.35 1.95 6.24
CA VAL A 27 -14.63 2.30 5.61
C VAL A 27 -14.76 1.83 4.16
N ARG A 28 -13.79 1.05 3.66
CA ARG A 28 -13.75 0.51 2.29
C ARG A 28 -13.83 1.57 1.18
N THR A 29 -13.19 2.72 1.39
CA THR A 29 -13.14 3.83 0.43
C THR A 29 -11.74 4.06 -0.11
N VAL A 30 -11.16 3.03 -0.74
CA VAL A 30 -9.92 3.16 -1.51
C VAL A 30 -10.19 3.35 -2.99
N ALA A 31 -9.36 4.14 -3.66
CA ALA A 31 -9.34 4.28 -5.11
C ALA A 31 -8.29 3.31 -5.66
N MET A 32 -8.56 2.76 -6.84
CA MET A 32 -7.67 1.84 -7.53
C MET A 32 -7.18 2.46 -8.85
N ARG A 33 -5.91 2.26 -9.18
CA ARG A 33 -5.34 2.71 -10.44
C ARG A 33 -4.29 1.74 -10.94
N THR A 34 -4.48 1.26 -12.17
CA THR A 34 -3.44 0.53 -12.90
C THR A 34 -2.43 1.51 -13.50
N TRP A 35 -1.16 1.26 -13.27
CA TRP A 35 -0.07 2.06 -13.83
C TRP A 35 0.55 1.37 -15.06
N PRO A 36 1.45 2.02 -15.82
CA PRO A 36 2.10 1.39 -16.98
C PRO A 36 2.93 0.15 -16.63
N ASP A 37 3.24 -0.06 -15.35
CA ASP A 37 3.83 -1.31 -14.84
C ASP A 37 2.82 -2.48 -14.82
N GLY A 38 1.54 -2.24 -15.15
CA GLY A 38 0.49 -3.26 -15.14
C GLY A 38 0.03 -3.65 -13.74
N ILE A 39 0.54 -3.00 -12.70
CA ILE A 39 0.17 -3.26 -11.31
C ILE A 39 -0.97 -2.33 -10.94
N GLU A 40 -1.96 -2.88 -10.24
CA GLU A 40 -3.05 -2.12 -9.64
C GLU A 40 -2.67 -1.66 -8.24
N TRP A 41 -2.70 -0.34 -8.04
CA TRP A 41 -2.36 0.29 -6.76
C TRP A 41 -3.61 0.90 -6.12
N MET A 42 -3.76 0.67 -4.82
CA MET A 42 -4.81 1.20 -3.95
C MET A 42 -4.29 2.42 -3.20
N TYR A 43 -5.12 3.44 -3.02
CA TYR A 43 -4.82 4.63 -2.22
C TYR A 43 -6.10 5.23 -1.62
N PRO A 44 -6.02 6.12 -0.61
CA PRO A 44 -7.21 6.72 0.00
C PRO A 44 -7.99 7.56 -1.01
N VAL A 45 -9.31 7.41 -1.10
CA VAL A 45 -10.13 8.28 -1.96
C VAL A 45 -9.98 9.75 -1.52
N GLY A 46 -9.86 10.65 -2.49
CA GLY A 46 -9.80 12.10 -2.25
C GLY A 46 -8.42 12.66 -1.91
N THR A 47 -7.38 11.83 -1.81
CA THR A 47 -6.01 12.29 -1.50
C THR A 47 -5.13 12.49 -2.74
N TRP A 48 -5.69 12.45 -3.95
CA TRP A 48 -4.90 12.48 -5.19
C TRP A 48 -3.96 13.69 -5.30
N GLU A 49 -4.44 14.87 -4.92
CA GLU A 49 -3.69 16.13 -4.94
C GLU A 49 -2.73 16.29 -3.73
N GLN A 50 -2.64 15.29 -2.86
CA GLN A 50 -1.85 15.31 -1.64
C GLN A 50 -0.84 14.16 -1.62
N ALA A 51 0.21 14.26 -0.82
CA ALA A 51 1.09 13.14 -0.56
C ALA A 51 0.32 12.01 0.15
N HIS A 52 0.34 10.81 -0.41
CA HIS A 52 -0.42 9.66 0.10
C HIS A 52 0.35 8.36 -0.10
N LEU A 53 -0.02 7.35 0.69
CA LEU A 53 0.46 5.99 0.56
C LEU A 53 -0.29 5.29 -0.58
N GLU A 54 0.45 4.59 -1.43
CA GLU A 54 -0.08 3.67 -2.43
C GLU A 54 0.34 2.23 -2.04
N VAL A 55 -0.61 1.29 -2.09
CA VAL A 55 -0.40 -0.13 -1.74
C VAL A 55 -0.87 -1.02 -2.88
N ALA A 56 -0.06 -2.01 -3.27
CA ALA A 56 -0.45 -3.01 -4.25
C ALA A 56 -0.34 -4.42 -3.67
N LEU A 57 -1.35 -5.25 -3.91
CA LEU A 57 -1.27 -6.70 -3.68
C LEU A 57 -0.69 -7.33 -4.93
N VAL A 58 0.50 -7.93 -4.80
CA VAL A 58 1.22 -8.46 -5.96
C VAL A 58 0.53 -9.73 -6.46
N PRO A 59 0.42 -9.92 -7.80
CA PRO A 59 -0.04 -11.18 -8.36
C PRO A 59 0.78 -12.36 -7.82
N GLY A 60 0.10 -13.32 -7.17
CA GLY A 60 0.73 -14.41 -6.42
C GLY A 60 0.39 -14.38 -4.93
N GLY A 61 0.02 -13.22 -4.38
CA GLY A 61 -0.53 -13.08 -3.03
C GLY A 61 0.48 -13.22 -1.88
N GLU A 62 1.77 -13.36 -2.20
CA GLU A 62 2.84 -13.53 -1.21
C GLU A 62 3.43 -12.19 -0.75
N GLU A 63 3.23 -11.13 -1.53
CA GLU A 63 3.84 -9.82 -1.31
C GLU A 63 2.82 -8.69 -1.36
N VAL A 64 3.10 -7.67 -0.54
CA VAL A 64 2.44 -6.38 -0.57
C VAL A 64 3.50 -5.32 -0.81
N TRP A 65 3.27 -4.50 -1.84
CA TRP A 65 4.17 -3.43 -2.20
C TRP A 65 3.62 -2.10 -1.70
N LEU A 66 4.50 -1.26 -1.15
CA LEU A 66 4.16 0.05 -0.61
C LEU A 66 5.05 1.12 -1.21
N ARG A 67 4.48 2.27 -1.54
CA ARG A 67 5.24 3.44 -2.00
C ARG A 67 4.53 4.75 -1.68
N MET A 68 5.27 5.85 -1.72
CA MET A 68 4.70 7.18 -1.60
C MET A 68 4.30 7.72 -2.97
N SER A 69 3.20 8.46 -3.06
CA SER A 69 2.80 9.14 -4.30
C SER A 69 3.81 10.20 -4.76
N THR A 70 4.62 10.72 -3.83
CA THR A 70 5.71 11.68 -4.08
C THR A 70 6.99 11.03 -4.60
N ASP A 71 7.13 9.72 -4.46
CA ASP A 71 8.24 8.92 -4.99
C ASP A 71 7.74 7.51 -5.35
N ARG A 72 7.28 7.37 -6.59
CA ARG A 72 6.76 6.10 -7.10
C ARG A 72 7.87 5.14 -7.58
N SER A 73 9.13 5.58 -7.56
CA SER A 73 10.27 4.75 -7.96
C SER A 73 10.80 3.88 -6.83
N SER A 74 10.74 4.35 -5.59
CA SER A 74 11.10 3.56 -4.41
C SER A 74 9.90 2.76 -3.89
N VAL A 75 10.04 1.43 -3.86
CA VAL A 75 9.01 0.50 -3.40
C VAL A 75 9.53 -0.31 -2.24
N ALA A 76 8.83 -0.27 -1.12
CA ALA A 76 9.01 -1.22 -0.04
C ALA A 76 8.25 -2.50 -0.37
N VAL A 77 8.92 -3.64 -0.23
CA VAL A 77 8.33 -4.97 -0.43
C VAL A 77 8.16 -5.61 0.93
N TRP A 78 6.92 -5.88 1.31
CA TRP A 78 6.59 -6.63 2.51
C TRP A 78 6.06 -7.99 2.13
N THR A 79 6.38 -9.01 2.93
CA THR A 79 5.67 -10.28 2.84
C THR A 79 4.21 -10.06 3.25
N ILE A 80 3.32 -10.92 2.77
CA ILE A 80 1.92 -10.90 3.16
C ILE A 80 1.74 -11.04 4.68
N GLN A 81 2.66 -11.75 5.36
CA GLN A 81 2.64 -11.87 6.82
C GLN A 81 3.02 -10.57 7.52
N GLN A 82 4.08 -9.89 7.08
CA GLN A 82 4.43 -8.56 7.60
C GLN A 82 3.28 -7.56 7.39
N TRP A 83 2.59 -7.66 6.24
CA TRP A 83 1.40 -6.88 5.98
C TRP A 83 0.26 -7.18 6.95
N TRP A 84 -0.06 -8.45 7.21
CA TRP A 84 -1.13 -8.82 8.15
C TRP A 84 -0.81 -8.40 9.59
N ASP A 85 0.43 -8.65 10.03
CA ASP A 85 0.90 -8.25 11.36
C ASP A 85 0.77 -6.73 11.57
N PHE A 86 1.04 -5.96 10.51
CA PHE A 86 0.87 -4.51 10.49
C PHE A 86 -0.60 -4.10 10.44
N ALA A 87 -1.38 -4.70 9.53
CA ALA A 87 -2.80 -4.37 9.34
C ALA A 87 -3.62 -4.62 10.61
N GLY A 88 -3.27 -5.66 11.38
CA GLY A 88 -3.87 -5.93 12.69
C GLY A 88 -3.59 -4.87 13.77
N GLN A 89 -2.59 -3.99 13.56
CA GLN A 89 -2.28 -2.87 14.45
C GLN A 89 -2.94 -1.55 14.02
N LEU A 90 -3.58 -1.53 12.84
CA LEU A 90 -4.21 -0.30 12.34
C LEU A 90 -5.48 0.03 13.14
N PRO A 91 -5.76 1.32 13.38
CA PRO A 91 -6.99 1.75 14.05
C PRO A 91 -8.23 1.22 13.31
N GLY A 92 -9.10 0.50 14.03
CA GLY A 92 -10.33 -0.07 13.46
C GLY A 92 -10.18 -1.46 12.82
N ALA A 93 -9.01 -2.10 12.92
CA ALA A 93 -8.87 -3.51 12.57
C ALA A 93 -9.79 -4.39 13.45
N PRO A 94 -10.50 -5.39 12.88
CA PRO A 94 -11.18 -6.40 13.70
C PRO A 94 -10.13 -7.16 14.54
N PRO A 95 -10.50 -7.71 15.71
CA PRO A 95 -9.59 -8.56 16.48
C PRO A 95 -9.02 -9.66 15.59
N LEU A 96 -7.71 -9.89 15.65
CA LEU A 96 -7.09 -11.06 15.05
C LEU A 96 -7.52 -12.29 15.89
N ASP A 97 -8.28 -13.21 15.29
CA ASP A 97 -8.60 -14.52 15.88
C ASP A 97 -7.39 -15.47 15.84
#